data_AF-A0A5N9HVQ9-F1
#
_entry.id   AF-A0A5N9HVQ9-F1
#
_cell.length_a   1.000
_cell.length_b   1.000
_cell.length_c   1.000
_cell.angle_alpha   90.00
_cell.angle_beta   90.00
_cell.angle_gamma   90.00
#
_symmetry.space_group_name_H-M   'P 1'
#
loop_
_entity.id
_entity.type
_entity.pdbx_description
1 polymer ?
#
loop_
_entity_poly.entity_id
_entity_poly.type
_entity_poly.pdbx_seq_one_letter_code
_entity_poly.pdbx_strand_id
1 'polypeptide(L)'
;MITESMMRVAILGISHETNTFSIVPATYEEFEKVHILRGEEIFDQFADSQYTISGYIQGAEELGFDIVPLMYAVTGPIGTITKDAYDRLSSEMLG
;
A
#
# COMPACT_ATOMS: atom_id res chain seq x y z
N MET A 1 -37.15 2.54 1.88
CA MET A 1 -36.06 3.01 2.76
C MET A 1 -34.87 3.21 1.87
N ILE A 2 -34.43 4.44 1.64
CA ILE A 2 -33.15 4.70 0.95
C ILE A 2 -32.09 4.40 2.00
N THR A 3 -31.39 3.29 1.84
CA THR A 3 -30.12 3.09 2.56
C THR A 3 -29.18 4.19 2.09
N GLU A 4 -28.70 5.03 3.00
CA GLU A 4 -27.54 5.88 2.69
C GLU A 4 -26.46 4.98 2.08
N SER A 5 -25.99 5.31 0.88
CA SER A 5 -24.90 4.56 0.26
C SER A 5 -23.66 4.75 1.13
N MET A 6 -23.09 3.68 1.68
CA MET A 6 -21.82 3.74 2.39
C MET A 6 -20.77 4.42 1.52
N MET A 7 -20.05 5.39 2.10
CA MET A 7 -18.96 6.08 1.41
C MET A 7 -17.86 5.08 1.08
N ARG A 8 -17.46 5.02 -0.18
CA ARG A 8 -16.42 4.11 -0.66
C ARG A 8 -15.07 4.83 -0.65
N VAL A 9 -14.07 4.22 -0.03
CA VAL A 9 -12.71 4.79 0.11
C VAL A 9 -11.70 3.82 -0.46
N ALA A 10 -10.98 4.23 -1.50
CA ALA A 10 -9.88 3.44 -2.03
C ALA A 10 -8.67 3.50 -1.11
N ILE A 11 -8.04 2.36 -0.84
CA ILE A 11 -6.74 2.30 -0.18
C ILE A 11 -5.68 1.75 -1.13
N LEU A 12 -4.56 2.48 -1.20
CA LEU A 12 -3.40 2.13 -1.99
C LEU A 12 -2.16 2.88 -1.49
N GLY A 13 -0.96 2.38 -1.78
CA GLY A 13 0.25 3.12 -1.43
C GLY A 13 1.57 2.41 -1.70
N ILE A 14 2.65 3.20 -1.64
CA ILE A 14 4.04 2.74 -1.63
C ILE A 14 4.64 3.19 -0.30
N SER A 15 5.15 2.23 0.48
CA SER A 15 5.85 2.47 1.75
C SER A 15 7.33 2.12 1.60
N HIS A 16 8.19 3.14 1.56
CA HIS A 16 9.64 3.01 1.49
C HIS A 16 10.30 4.17 2.21
N GLU A 17 11.30 3.87 3.04
CA GLU A 17 12.16 4.88 3.64
C GLU A 17 13.50 4.90 2.89
N THR A 18 13.86 6.05 2.31
CA THR A 18 15.10 6.16 1.56
C THR A 18 16.30 6.30 2.50
N ASN A 19 17.26 5.38 2.39
CA ASN A 19 18.59 5.48 2.96
C ASN A 19 19.61 5.81 1.87
N THR A 20 20.04 7.06 1.79
CA THR A 20 20.96 7.56 0.75
C THR A 20 22.38 6.98 0.81
N PHE A 21 22.74 6.29 1.90
CA PHE A 21 24.04 5.61 2.03
C PHE A 21 23.98 4.13 1.63
N SER A 22 22.80 3.57 1.40
CA SER A 22 22.66 2.19 0.95
C SER A 22 23.10 2.05 -0.51
N ILE A 23 23.92 1.04 -0.78
CA ILE A 23 24.33 0.66 -2.14
C ILE A 23 23.26 -0.17 -2.87
N VAL A 24 22.24 -0.64 -2.16
CA VAL A 24 21.15 -1.45 -2.71
C VAL A 24 20.03 -0.50 -3.11
N PRO A 25 19.75 -0.29 -4.41
CA PRO A 25 18.61 0.53 -4.83
C PRO A 25 17.28 -0.19 -4.55
N ALA A 26 16.20 0.56 -4.32
CA ALA A 26 14.85 -0.02 -4.27
C ALA A 26 14.36 -0.30 -5.70
N THR A 27 14.75 -1.47 -6.23
CA THR A 27 14.23 -2.01 -7.49
C THR A 27 12.85 -2.62 -7.29
N TYR A 28 12.12 -2.90 -8.37
CA TYR A 28 10.80 -3.53 -8.26
C TYR A 28 10.90 -4.89 -7.55
N GLU A 29 11.98 -5.63 -7.82
CA GLU A 29 12.27 -6.93 -7.20
C GLU A 29 12.51 -6.79 -5.68
N GLU A 30 13.04 -5.66 -5.19
CA GLU A 30 13.16 -5.42 -3.74
C GLU A 30 11.80 -5.16 -3.07
N PHE A 31 10.81 -4.67 -3.81
CA PHE A 31 9.42 -4.63 -3.35
C PHE A 31 8.79 -6.02 -3.40
N GLU A 32 8.99 -6.79 -4.48
CA GLU A 32 8.47 -8.16 -4.60
C GLU A 32 8.99 -9.10 -3.49
N LYS A 33 10.26 -8.94 -3.09
CA LYS A 33 10.86 -9.71 -1.98
C LYS A 33 10.20 -9.45 -0.63
N VAL A 34 9.64 -8.26 -0.43
CA VAL A 34 8.96 -7.88 0.80
C VAL A 34 7.47 -8.06 0.58
N HIS A 35 6.79 -7.08 -0.01
CA HIS A 35 5.37 -7.17 -0.34
C HIS A 35 4.99 -6.25 -1.51
N ILE A 36 4.32 -6.82 -2.52
CA ILE A 36 3.42 -6.10 -3.45
C ILE A 36 2.08 -6.83 -3.41
N LEU A 37 1.14 -6.29 -2.64
CA LEU A 37 -0.15 -6.90 -2.35
C LEU A 37 -1.26 -6.23 -3.13
N ARG A 38 -2.29 -7.00 -3.50
CA ARG A 38 -3.43 -6.56 -4.30
C ARG A 38 -4.74 -6.97 -3.65
N GLY A 39 -5.70 -6.06 -3.64
CA GLY A 39 -7.03 -6.32 -3.11
C GLY A 39 -6.99 -6.87 -1.68
N GLU A 40 -7.70 -7.96 -1.46
CA GLU A 40 -7.85 -8.59 -0.13
C GLU A 40 -6.53 -9.06 0.50
N GLU A 41 -5.47 -9.28 -0.29
CA GLU A 41 -4.14 -9.62 0.25
C GLU A 41 -3.61 -8.54 1.22
N ILE A 42 -4.06 -7.29 1.05
CA ILE A 42 -3.72 -6.18 1.95
C ILE A 42 -4.31 -6.43 3.35
N PHE A 43 -5.55 -6.91 3.44
CA PHE A 43 -6.18 -7.20 4.72
C PHE A 43 -5.53 -8.42 5.38
N ASP A 44 -5.32 -9.49 4.62
CA ASP A 44 -4.66 -10.70 5.12
C ASP A 44 -3.30 -10.40 5.76
N GLN A 45 -2.54 -9.46 5.18
CA GLN A 45 -1.22 -9.10 5.68
C GLN A 45 -1.26 -8.04 6.79
N PHE A 46 -2.17 -7.07 6.73
CA PHE A 46 -2.07 -5.84 7.53
C PHE A 46 -3.27 -5.52 8.42
N ALA A 47 -4.41 -6.23 8.36
CA ALA A 47 -5.59 -5.88 9.17
C ALA A 47 -5.26 -5.73 10.67
N ASP A 48 -4.46 -6.66 11.22
CA ASP A 48 -4.09 -6.69 12.65
C ASP A 48 -2.68 -6.14 12.94
N SER A 49 -2.09 -5.37 12.01
CA SER A 49 -0.71 -4.89 12.15
C SER A 49 -0.63 -3.48 12.74
N GLN A 50 0.60 -3.00 12.99
CA GLN A 50 0.87 -1.62 13.42
C GLN A 50 1.35 -0.71 12.28
N TYR A 51 1.14 -1.10 11.02
CA TYR A 51 1.44 -0.26 9.86
C TYR A 51 0.41 0.87 9.72
N THR A 52 0.80 1.95 9.05
CA THR A 52 -0.10 3.09 8.77
C THR A 52 -1.37 2.65 8.02
N ILE A 53 -1.25 1.70 7.08
CA ILE A 53 -2.40 1.20 6.33
C ILE A 53 -3.44 0.50 7.21
N SER A 54 -3.01 -0.16 8.30
CA SER A 54 -3.89 -0.75 9.30
C SER A 54 -4.76 0.29 9.99
N GLY A 55 -4.20 1.48 10.24
CA GLY A 55 -4.97 2.61 10.79
C GLY A 55 -6.06 3.11 9.85
N TYR A 56 -5.83 3.07 8.53
CA TYR A 56 -6.89 3.38 7.56
C TYR A 56 -7.98 2.31 7.54
N ILE A 57 -7.59 1.04 7.64
CA ILE A 57 -8.52 -0.10 7.72
C ILE A 57 -9.43 0.03 8.94
N GLN A 58 -8.82 0.16 10.12
CA GLN A 58 -9.53 0.34 11.38
C GLN A 58 -10.45 1.57 11.35
N GLY A 59 -9.93 2.71 10.89
CA GLY A 59 -10.71 3.96 10.86
C GLY A 59 -11.93 3.88 9.95
N ALA A 60 -11.84 3.15 8.83
CA ALA A 60 -12.99 2.94 7.95
C ALA A 60 -14.04 2.04 8.58
N GLU A 61 -13.65 0.98 9.28
CA GLU A 61 -14.59 0.12 10.01
C GLU A 61 -15.33 0.92 11.10
N GLU A 62 -14.59 1.71 11.89
CA GLU A 62 -15.15 2.53 12.97
C GLU A 62 -16.13 3.62 12.45
N LEU A 63 -15.89 4.14 11.25
CA LEU A 63 -16.69 5.19 10.62
C LEU A 63 -17.76 4.67 9.65
N GLY A 64 -17.81 3.36 9.40
CA GLY A 64 -18.76 2.76 8.45
C GLY A 64 -18.50 3.12 7.00
N PHE A 65 -17.23 3.19 6.59
CA PHE A 65 -16.82 3.32 5.18
C PHE A 65 -16.60 1.95 4.52
N ASP A 66 -16.93 1.86 3.24
CA ASP A 66 -16.64 0.70 2.40
C ASP A 66 -15.23 0.85 1.82
N ILE A 67 -14.26 0.09 2.33
CA ILE A 67 -12.90 0.12 1.80
C ILE A 67 -12.85 -0.63 0.47
N VAL A 68 -12.21 -0.01 -0.51
CA VAL A 68 -11.85 -0.63 -1.78
C VAL A 68 -10.33 -0.82 -1.80
N PRO A 69 -9.81 -2.02 -1.46
CA PRO A 69 -8.38 -2.27 -1.51
C PRO A 69 -7.91 -2.37 -2.97
N LEU A 70 -6.89 -1.61 -3.34
CA LEU A 70 -6.31 -1.66 -4.69
C LEU A 70 -4.95 -2.36 -4.65
N MET A 71 -3.88 -1.64 -4.32
CA MET A 71 -2.53 -2.20 -4.21
C MET A 71 -1.72 -1.55 -3.08
N TYR A 72 -0.87 -2.32 -2.41
CA TYR A 72 0.05 -1.79 -1.42
C TYR A 72 1.44 -2.43 -1.55
N ALA A 73 2.46 -1.60 -1.77
CA ALA A 73 3.84 -2.03 -1.97
C ALA A 73 4.72 -1.55 -0.81
N VAL A 74 5.53 -2.45 -0.25
CA VAL A 74 6.43 -2.16 0.87
C VAL A 74 7.82 -2.69 0.54
N THR A 75 8.85 -1.94 0.92
CA THR A 75 10.21 -2.47 1.03
C THR A 75 10.94 -1.85 2.22
N GLY A 76 12.09 -2.43 2.59
CA GLY A 76 12.89 -1.98 3.73
C GLY A 76 13.61 -0.63 3.50
N PRO A 77 14.33 -0.11 4.52
CA PRO A 77 15.09 1.12 4.39
C PRO A 77 16.35 0.91 3.53
N ILE A 78 16.22 1.10 2.23
CA ILE A 78 17.28 0.92 1.23
C ILE A 78 17.43 2.17 0.35
N GLY A 79 18.28 2.10 -0.67
CA GLY A 79 18.59 3.23 -1.55
C GLY A 79 17.36 3.75 -2.29
N THR A 80 17.56 4.84 -3.05
CA THR A 80 16.49 5.51 -3.79
C THR A 80 15.71 4.52 -4.67
N ILE A 81 14.39 4.71 -4.74
CA ILE A 81 13.53 3.98 -5.67
C ILE A 81 14.03 4.17 -7.10
N THR A 82 14.19 3.06 -7.82
CA THR A 82 14.55 3.13 -9.24
C THR A 82 13.39 3.71 -10.05
N LYS A 83 13.72 4.38 -11.17
CA LYS A 83 12.69 4.90 -12.08
C LYS A 83 11.74 3.80 -12.55
N ASP A 84 12.28 2.63 -12.90
CA ASP A 84 11.48 1.47 -13.32
C ASP A 84 10.48 1.04 -12.23
N ALA A 85 10.94 0.86 -11.00
CA ALA A 85 10.08 0.49 -9.88
C ALA A 85 8.99 1.54 -9.63
N TYR A 86 9.37 2.82 -9.60
CA TYR A 86 8.42 3.91 -9.40
C TYR A 86 7.37 3.97 -10.50
N ASP A 87 7.78 3.89 -11.77
CA ASP A 87 6.87 3.94 -12.91
C ASP A 87 5.89 2.76 -12.87
N ARG A 88 6.36 1.54 -12.62
CA ARG A 88 5.51 0.33 -12.56
C ARG A 88 4.49 0.42 -11.43
N LEU A 89 4.95 0.74 -10.22
CA LEU A 89 4.08 0.84 -9.05
C LEU A 89 3.06 1.98 -9.18
N SER A 90 3.51 3.17 -9.58
CA SER A 90 2.60 4.33 -9.74
C SER A 90 1.60 4.15 -10.89
N SER A 91 1.99 3.48 -11.98
CA SER A 91 1.07 3.14 -13.06
C SER A 91 -0.01 2.15 -12.59
N GLU A 92 0.38 1.14 -11.80
CA GLU A 92 -0.60 0.20 -11.21
C GLU A 92 -1.55 0.91 -10.22
N MET A 93 -1.06 1.89 -9.47
CA MET A 93 -1.86 2.69 -8.54
C MET A 93 -2.91 3.57 -9.23
N LEU A 94 -2.57 4.20 -10.37
CA LEU A 94 -3.33 5.31 -10.94
C LEU A 94 -4.09 4.98 -12.23
N GLY A 95 -3.72 3.89 -12.92
CA GLY A 95 -4.33 3.48 -14.20
C GLY A 95 -3.70 4.15 -15.41
#